data_AF-A0A377E3S4-F1
#
_entry.id   AF-A0A377E3S4-F1
#
_cell.length_a   1.000
_cell.length_b   1.000
_cell.length_c   1.000
_cell.angle_alpha   90.00
_cell.angle_beta   90.00
_cell.angle_gamma   90.00
#
_symmetry.space_group_name_H-M   'P 1'
#
loop_
_entity.id
_entity.type
_entity.pdbx_description
1 polymer ?
#
loop_
_entity_poly.entity_id
_entity_poly.type
_entity_poly.pdbx_seq_one_letter_code
_entity_poly.pdbx_strand_id
1 'polypeptide(L)'
;MSTDALNQEILQVSSQLLDKSRQAQQEQERAREIADSLNQLPQQQTDARRQLNEIERRLGTLTGNTPLNQAQNFALQSDSARLKALVDELELAQLSANNRQELARLRSELAEKESQQLDAYLQALRNQLNSQRQLEAERGAGKYRITGRKQCRFAERYRRAIQN
;
A
#
# COMPACT_ATOMS: atom_id res chain seq x y z
N MET A 1 17.60 -12.25 25.23
CA MET A 1 16.74 -12.82 24.17
C MET A 1 17.30 -14.15 23.73
N SER A 2 16.52 -15.22 23.83
CA SER A 2 16.91 -16.56 23.37
C SER A 2 16.89 -16.63 21.83
N THR A 3 17.65 -17.53 21.24
CA THR A 3 17.66 -17.79 19.79
C THR A 3 16.27 -18.16 19.27
N ASP A 4 15.50 -18.92 20.04
CA ASP A 4 14.12 -19.29 19.70
C ASP A 4 13.16 -18.10 19.69
N ALA A 5 13.33 -17.16 20.63
CA ALA A 5 12.52 -15.94 20.68
C ALA A 5 12.80 -15.03 19.46
N LEU A 6 14.08 -14.92 19.06
CA LEU A 6 14.48 -14.20 17.84
C LEU A 6 13.91 -14.82 16.57
N ASN A 7 13.90 -16.16 16.45
CA ASN A 7 13.33 -16.84 15.30
C ASN A 7 11.81 -16.60 15.20
N GLN A 8 11.10 -16.63 16.33
CA GLN A 8 9.66 -16.33 16.36
C GLN A 8 9.37 -14.91 15.92
N GLU A 9 10.14 -13.93 16.42
CA GLU A 9 9.98 -12.52 16.07
C GLU A 9 10.29 -12.26 14.58
N ILE A 10 11.34 -12.88 14.02
CA ILE A 10 11.65 -12.83 12.58
C ILE A 10 10.48 -13.33 11.73
N LEU A 11 9.86 -14.44 12.13
CA LEU A 11 8.70 -15.00 11.42
C LEU A 11 7.49 -14.07 11.49
N GLN A 12 7.22 -13.49 12.67
CA GLN A 12 6.14 -12.53 12.87
C GLN A 12 6.32 -11.29 12.00
N VAL A 13 7.49 -10.66 12.03
CA VAL A 13 7.78 -9.47 11.22
C VAL A 13 7.71 -9.78 9.72
N SER A 14 8.19 -10.96 9.31
CA SER A 14 8.08 -11.41 7.91
C SER A 14 6.63 -11.60 7.47
N SER A 15 5.76 -12.12 8.35
CA SER A 15 4.32 -12.23 8.05
C SER A 15 3.65 -10.86 7.91
N GLN A 16 4.00 -9.91 8.78
CA GLN A 16 3.50 -8.54 8.72
C GLN A 16 3.89 -7.84 7.41
N LEU A 17 5.13 -8.03 6.95
CA LEU A 17 5.60 -7.52 5.65
C LEU A 17 4.79 -8.07 4.48
N LEU A 18 4.48 -9.38 4.49
CA LEU A 18 3.65 -9.99 3.45
C LEU A 18 2.23 -9.43 3.44
N ASP A 19 1.63 -9.25 4.62
CA ASP A 19 0.29 -8.66 4.74
C ASP A 19 0.26 -7.20 4.27
N LYS A 20 1.28 -6.41 4.64
CA LYS A 20 1.44 -5.03 4.16
C LYS A 20 1.64 -4.96 2.66
N SER A 21 2.41 -5.88 2.08
CA SER A 21 2.59 -5.98 0.63
C SER A 21 1.27 -6.25 -0.10
N ARG A 22 0.43 -7.15 0.44
CA ARG A 22 -0.92 -7.40 -0.11
C ARG A 22 -1.83 -6.18 -0.02
N GLN A 23 -1.80 -5.46 1.10
CA GLN A 23 -2.56 -4.22 1.26
C GLN A 23 -2.12 -3.15 0.25
N ALA A 24 -0.81 -3.00 0.04
CA ALA A 24 -0.28 -2.06 -0.95
C ALA A 24 -0.74 -2.39 -2.38
N GLN A 25 -0.80 -3.67 -2.74
CA GLN A 25 -1.34 -4.10 -4.04
C GLN A 25 -2.82 -3.72 -4.22
N GLN A 26 -3.65 -3.95 -3.20
CA GLN A 26 -5.06 -3.55 -3.24
C GLN A 26 -5.24 -2.03 -3.36
N GLU A 27 -4.43 -1.24 -2.65
CA GLU A 27 -4.46 0.22 -2.79
C GLU A 27 -3.98 0.68 -4.17
N GLN A 28 -3.02 -0.03 -4.79
CA GLN A 28 -2.60 0.25 -6.16
C GLN A 28 -3.71 -0.02 -7.18
N GLU A 29 -4.46 -1.11 -7.03
CA GLU A 29 -5.63 -1.40 -7.87
C GLU A 29 -6.69 -0.32 -7.72
N ARG A 30 -7.02 0.07 -6.49
CA ARG A 30 -7.94 1.19 -6.21
C ARG A 30 -7.46 2.51 -6.82
N ALA A 31 -6.17 2.79 -6.76
CA ALA A 31 -5.59 3.99 -7.35
C ALA A 31 -5.77 4.01 -8.88
N ARG A 32 -5.68 2.86 -9.55
CA ARG A 32 -5.94 2.74 -11.00
C ARG A 32 -7.41 3.01 -11.32
N GLU A 33 -8.34 2.43 -10.57
CA GLU A 33 -9.78 2.69 -10.76
C GLU A 33 -10.15 4.17 -10.59
N ILE A 34 -9.50 4.85 -9.62
CA ILE A 34 -9.68 6.29 -9.42
C ILE A 34 -9.12 7.09 -10.61
N ALA A 35 -7.94 6.72 -11.11
CA ALA A 35 -7.35 7.37 -12.28
C ALA A 35 -8.22 7.20 -13.53
N ASP A 36 -8.78 6.01 -13.74
CA ASP A 36 -9.71 5.75 -14.84
C ASP A 36 -10.97 6.61 -14.72
N SER A 37 -11.52 6.74 -13.51
CA SER A 37 -12.66 7.63 -13.24
C SER A 37 -12.33 9.10 -13.53
N LEU A 38 -11.15 9.57 -13.14
CA LEU A 38 -10.67 10.93 -13.41
C LEU A 38 -10.48 11.22 -14.90
N ASN A 39 -10.17 10.21 -15.71
CA ASN A 39 -10.08 10.38 -17.16
C ASN A 39 -11.44 10.56 -17.83
N GLN A 40 -12.51 10.00 -17.27
CA GLN A 40 -13.86 10.03 -17.87
C GLN A 40 -14.67 11.26 -17.44
N LEU A 41 -14.52 11.72 -16.20
CA LEU A 41 -15.31 12.82 -15.65
C LEU A 41 -15.24 14.14 -16.45
N PRO A 42 -14.08 14.59 -16.96
CA PRO A 42 -13.99 15.83 -17.75
C PRO A 42 -14.81 15.79 -19.03
N GLN A 43 -14.87 14.63 -19.69
CA GLN A 43 -15.68 14.45 -20.88
C GLN A 43 -17.17 14.49 -20.54
N GLN A 44 -17.58 13.77 -19.48
CA GLN A 44 -18.96 13.78 -19.01
C GLN A 44 -19.44 15.19 -18.61
N GLN A 45 -18.60 15.97 -17.93
CA GLN A 45 -18.88 17.37 -17.60
C GLN A 45 -19.06 18.23 -18.86
N THR A 46 -18.17 18.06 -19.84
CA THR A 46 -18.24 18.80 -21.12
C THR A 46 -19.56 18.51 -21.84
N ASP A 47 -19.96 17.24 -21.90
CA ASP A 47 -21.18 16.82 -22.57
C ASP A 47 -22.44 17.29 -21.84
N ALA A 48 -22.49 17.19 -20.50
CA ALA A 48 -23.58 17.71 -19.69
C ALA A 48 -23.73 19.23 -19.83
N ARG A 49 -22.61 19.98 -19.81
CA ARG A 49 -22.59 21.44 -20.03
C ARG A 49 -23.03 21.82 -21.44
N ARG A 50 -22.68 21.04 -22.46
CA ARG A 50 -23.16 21.26 -23.85
C ARG A 50 -24.67 21.11 -23.96
N GLN A 51 -25.22 20.02 -23.40
CA GLN A 51 -26.67 19.79 -23.39
C GLN A 51 -27.41 20.89 -22.63
N LEU A 52 -26.87 21.32 -21.49
CA LEU A 52 -27.44 22.42 -20.69
C LEU A 52 -27.52 23.71 -21.51
N ASN A 53 -26.43 24.08 -22.19
CA ASN A 53 -26.39 25.26 -23.05
C ASN A 53 -27.41 25.17 -24.20
N GLU A 54 -27.63 23.98 -24.77
CA GLU A 54 -28.62 23.80 -25.84
C GLU A 54 -30.06 24.00 -25.32
N ILE A 55 -30.39 23.45 -24.15
CA ILE A 55 -31.70 23.64 -23.53
C ILE A 55 -31.92 25.11 -23.13
N GLU A 56 -30.92 25.76 -22.56
CA GLU A 56 -31.00 27.18 -22.20
C GLU A 56 -31.19 28.08 -23.43
N ARG A 57 -30.53 27.77 -24.56
CA ARG A 57 -30.78 28.46 -25.83
C ARG A 57 -32.22 28.27 -26.31
N ARG A 58 -32.75 27.03 -26.28
CA ARG A 58 -34.13 26.74 -26.68
C ARG A 58 -35.13 27.48 -25.80
N LEU A 59 -34.90 27.49 -24.49
CA LEU A 59 -35.71 28.23 -23.52
C LEU A 59 -35.72 29.74 -23.82
N GLY A 60 -34.58 30.31 -24.22
CA GLY A 60 -34.48 31.72 -24.61
C GLY A 60 -35.18 32.08 -25.93
N THR A 61 -35.44 31.10 -26.80
CA THR A 61 -36.12 31.30 -28.10
C THR A 61 -37.63 31.06 -28.07
N LEU A 62 -38.12 30.31 -27.08
CA LEU A 62 -39.54 30.01 -26.91
C LEU A 62 -40.29 31.24 -26.40
N THR A 63 -40.92 31.98 -27.32
CA THR A 63 -41.71 33.16 -27.03
C THR A 63 -43.18 32.92 -27.42
N GLY A 64 -44.10 33.07 -26.46
CA GLY A 64 -45.55 32.96 -26.70
C GLY A 64 -46.32 32.39 -25.52
N ASN A 65 -47.46 33.01 -25.17
CA ASN A 65 -48.27 32.69 -23.99
C ASN A 65 -49.36 31.63 -24.21
N THR A 66 -49.22 30.77 -25.22
CA THR A 66 -50.19 29.68 -25.42
C THR A 66 -50.03 28.61 -24.33
N PRO A 67 -51.11 27.93 -23.89
CA PRO A 67 -51.02 26.85 -22.90
C PRO A 67 -50.04 25.74 -23.30
N LEU A 68 -49.94 25.45 -24.60
CA LEU A 68 -48.98 24.50 -25.16
C LEU A 68 -47.52 24.98 -24.98
N ASN A 69 -47.23 26.27 -25.27
CA ASN A 69 -45.91 26.84 -25.05
C ASN A 69 -45.54 26.93 -23.56
N GLN A 70 -46.51 27.14 -22.68
CA GLN A 70 -46.28 27.12 -21.23
C GLN A 70 -45.88 25.72 -20.76
N ALA A 71 -46.58 24.67 -21.19
CA ALA A 71 -46.23 23.29 -20.86
C ALA A 71 -44.84 22.91 -21.38
N GLN A 72 -44.49 23.31 -22.61
CA GLN A 72 -43.16 23.08 -23.18
C GLN A 72 -42.05 23.84 -22.44
N ASN A 73 -42.30 25.08 -22.01
CA ASN A 73 -41.36 25.85 -21.18
C ASN A 73 -41.11 25.15 -19.85
N PHE A 74 -42.14 24.65 -19.17
CA PHE A 74 -41.96 23.92 -17.91
C PHE A 74 -41.17 22.62 -18.10
N ALA A 75 -41.40 21.90 -19.20
CA ALA A 75 -40.63 20.69 -19.52
C ALA A 75 -39.13 21.03 -19.69
N LEU A 76 -38.81 22.05 -20.49
CA LEU A 76 -37.43 22.47 -20.71
C LEU A 76 -36.77 23.07 -19.46
N GLN A 77 -37.52 23.76 -18.61
CA GLN A 77 -37.02 24.24 -17.31
C GLN A 77 -36.67 23.07 -16.39
N SER A 78 -37.52 22.05 -16.34
CA SER A 78 -37.25 20.81 -15.60
C SER A 78 -36.00 20.12 -16.13
N ASP A 79 -35.85 20.00 -17.45
CA ASP A 79 -34.67 19.39 -18.06
C ASP A 79 -33.40 20.21 -17.80
N SER A 80 -33.49 21.55 -17.82
CA SER A 80 -32.39 22.46 -17.45
C SER A 80 -31.98 22.27 -15.99
N ALA A 81 -32.93 22.21 -15.06
CA ALA A 81 -32.66 21.96 -13.65
C ALA A 81 -32.00 20.59 -13.43
N ARG A 82 -32.47 19.55 -14.14
CA ARG A 82 -31.86 18.21 -14.11
C ARG A 82 -30.42 18.22 -14.60
N LEU A 83 -30.14 18.91 -15.72
CA LEU A 83 -28.78 19.01 -16.25
C LEU A 83 -27.85 19.84 -15.36
N LYS A 84 -28.36 20.89 -14.70
CA LYS A 84 -27.60 21.65 -13.70
C LYS A 84 -27.19 20.76 -12.53
N ALA A 85 -28.14 20.02 -11.96
CA ALA A 85 -27.85 19.06 -10.90
C ALA A 85 -26.83 17.99 -11.32
N LEU A 86 -26.91 17.49 -12.57
CA LEU A 86 -25.94 16.54 -13.11
C LEU A 86 -24.53 17.15 -13.22
N VAL A 87 -24.42 18.40 -13.69
CA VAL A 87 -23.12 19.10 -13.74
C VAL A 87 -22.53 19.24 -12.33
N ASP A 88 -23.35 19.65 -11.35
CA ASP A 88 -22.93 19.79 -9.95
C ASP A 88 -22.46 18.44 -9.37
N GLU A 89 -23.18 17.35 -9.67
CA GLU A 89 -22.81 15.99 -9.25
C GLU A 89 -21.47 15.56 -9.88
N LEU A 90 -21.25 15.83 -11.16
CA LEU A 90 -20.01 15.51 -11.86
C LEU A 90 -18.82 16.34 -11.35
N GLU A 91 -19.04 17.59 -10.95
CA GLU A 91 -18.01 18.42 -10.29
C GLU A 91 -17.67 17.87 -8.91
N LEU A 92 -18.67 17.48 -8.13
CA LEU A 92 -18.46 16.85 -6.83
C LEU A 92 -17.76 15.49 -6.97
N ALA A 93 -18.11 14.70 -7.99
CA ALA A 93 -17.46 13.44 -8.32
C ALA A 93 -15.98 13.65 -8.68
N GLN A 94 -15.65 14.71 -9.42
CA GLN A 94 -14.27 15.06 -9.77
C GLN A 94 -13.46 15.46 -8.53
N LEU A 95 -14.01 16.32 -7.66
CA LEU A 95 -13.37 16.69 -6.40
C LEU A 95 -13.16 15.47 -5.50
N SER A 96 -14.17 14.61 -5.38
CA SER A 96 -14.09 13.35 -4.63
C SER A 96 -13.04 12.40 -5.20
N ALA A 97 -12.97 12.26 -6.52
CA ALA A 97 -11.96 11.43 -7.19
C ALA A 97 -10.54 11.99 -6.96
N ASN A 98 -10.34 13.30 -7.05
CA ASN A 98 -9.07 13.95 -6.70
C ASN A 98 -8.68 13.72 -5.23
N ASN A 99 -9.61 13.89 -4.30
CA ASN A 99 -9.36 13.63 -2.88
C ASN A 99 -8.99 12.17 -2.62
N ARG A 100 -9.66 11.22 -3.28
CA ARG A 100 -9.34 9.80 -3.20
C ARG A 100 -7.97 9.48 -3.81
N GLN A 101 -7.59 10.14 -4.90
CA GLN A 101 -6.28 9.97 -5.52
C GLN A 101 -5.16 10.45 -4.59
N GLU A 102 -5.31 11.63 -3.98
CA GLU A 102 -4.32 12.16 -3.04
C GLU A 102 -4.24 11.27 -1.78
N LEU A 103 -5.38 10.81 -1.27
CA LEU A 103 -5.40 9.85 -0.17
C LEU A 103 -4.68 8.54 -0.52
N ALA A 104 -4.89 8.01 -1.74
CA ALA A 104 -4.20 6.80 -2.20
C ALA A 104 -2.69 7.03 -2.30
N ARG A 105 -2.26 8.21 -2.78
CA ARG A 105 -0.86 8.60 -2.82
C ARG A 105 -0.23 8.64 -1.42
N LEU A 106 -0.90 9.29 -0.46
CA LEU A 106 -0.43 9.36 0.93
C LEU A 106 -0.36 7.98 1.59
N ARG A 107 -1.34 7.12 1.33
CA ARG A 107 -1.35 5.73 1.80
C ARG A 107 -0.19 4.92 1.23
N SER A 108 0.11 5.11 -0.06
CA SER A 108 1.27 4.46 -0.69
C SER A 108 2.58 4.90 -0.04
N GLU A 109 2.77 6.20 0.18
CA GLU A 109 3.98 6.70 0.84
C GLU A 109 4.11 6.19 2.28
N LEU A 110 3.00 6.14 3.03
CA LEU A 110 2.99 5.57 4.37
C LEU A 110 3.36 4.08 4.35
N ALA A 111 2.75 3.30 3.45
CA ALA A 111 3.01 1.87 3.31
C ALA A 111 4.48 1.60 2.93
N GLU A 112 5.07 2.40 2.04
CA GLU A 112 6.49 2.32 1.70
C GLU A 112 7.38 2.55 2.93
N LYS A 113 7.10 3.61 3.71
CA LYS A 113 7.85 3.92 4.93
C LYS A 113 7.71 2.82 5.99
N GLU A 114 6.51 2.31 6.20
CA GLU A 114 6.25 1.21 7.13
C GLU A 114 6.98 -0.07 6.69
N SER A 115 6.94 -0.41 5.40
CA SER A 115 7.68 -1.56 4.86
C SER A 115 9.18 -1.41 5.08
N GLN A 116 9.75 -0.24 4.76
CA GLN A 116 11.17 0.04 4.97
C GLN A 116 11.58 -0.11 6.44
N GLN A 117 10.74 0.36 7.37
CA GLN A 117 10.99 0.21 8.81
C GLN A 117 10.98 -1.26 9.24
N LEU A 118 9.98 -2.03 8.78
CA LEU A 118 9.88 -3.46 9.08
C LEU A 118 11.03 -4.27 8.47
N ASP A 119 11.44 -3.94 7.24
CA ASP A 119 12.59 -4.57 6.57
C ASP A 119 13.90 -4.27 7.30
N ALA A 120 14.13 -3.02 7.69
CA ALA A 120 15.29 -2.62 8.48
C ALA A 120 15.32 -3.34 9.84
N TYR A 121 14.16 -3.45 10.49
CA TYR A 121 14.02 -4.15 11.74
C TYR A 121 14.28 -5.67 11.59
N LEU A 122 13.72 -6.29 10.55
CA LEU A 122 13.97 -7.68 10.21
C LEU A 122 15.46 -7.96 9.96
N GLN A 123 16.15 -7.04 9.28
CA GLN A 123 17.59 -7.13 9.05
C GLN A 123 18.37 -7.04 10.37
N ALA A 124 17.99 -6.15 11.28
CA ALA A 124 18.57 -6.05 12.61
C ALA A 124 18.42 -7.36 13.41
N LEU A 125 17.21 -7.96 13.41
CA LEU A 125 16.94 -9.24 14.08
C LEU A 125 17.79 -10.38 13.50
N ARG A 126 17.91 -10.45 12.17
CA ARG A 126 18.76 -11.45 11.49
C ARG A 126 20.23 -11.28 11.86
N ASN A 127 20.73 -10.05 11.90
CA ASN A 127 22.09 -9.77 12.33
C ASN A 127 22.33 -10.19 13.78
N GLN A 128 21.38 -9.89 14.67
CA GLN A 128 21.44 -10.31 16.07
C GLN A 128 21.47 -11.83 16.21
N LEU A 129 20.64 -12.55 15.45
CA LEU A 129 20.62 -14.01 15.43
C LEU A 129 21.96 -14.59 14.93
N ASN A 130 22.53 -14.01 13.86
CA ASN A 130 23.83 -14.42 13.34
C ASN A 130 24.95 -14.23 14.37
N SER A 131 24.97 -13.08 15.06
CA SER A 131 25.94 -12.81 16.14
C SER A 131 25.82 -13.82 17.28
N GLN A 132 24.59 -14.23 17.65
CA GLN A 132 24.40 -15.27 18.67
C GLN A 132 24.95 -16.63 18.22
N ARG A 133 24.67 -17.03 16.97
CA ARG A 133 25.19 -18.29 16.40
C ARG A 133 26.71 -18.29 16.32
N GLN A 134 27.34 -17.16 16.00
CA GLN A 134 28.81 -17.04 16.00
C GLN A 134 29.39 -17.24 17.40
N LEU A 135 28.84 -16.59 18.43
CA LEU A 135 29.28 -16.76 19.81
C LEU A 135 29.14 -18.21 20.30
N GLU A 136 28.06 -18.89 19.91
CA GLU A 136 27.86 -20.31 20.23
C GLU A 136 28.88 -21.20 19.50
N ALA A 137 29.14 -20.94 18.22
CA ALA A 137 30.15 -21.65 17.44
C ALA A 137 31.55 -21.46 18.00
N GLU A 138 31.92 -20.24 18.41
CA GLU A 138 33.20 -19.93 19.06
C GLU A 138 33.35 -20.64 20.41
N ARG A 139 32.30 -20.64 21.24
CA ARG A 139 32.28 -21.40 22.51
C ARG A 139 32.42 -22.90 22.26
N GLY A 140 31.74 -23.43 21.26
CA GLY A 140 31.86 -24.83 20.82
C GLY A 140 33.28 -25.16 20.39
N ALA A 141 33.84 -24.38 19.46
CA ALA A 141 35.21 -24.53 18.97
C ALA A 141 36.25 -24.44 20.09
N GLY A 142 36.06 -23.53 21.04
CA GLY A 142 36.89 -23.42 22.24
C GLY A 142 36.88 -24.69 23.10
N LYS A 143 35.70 -25.28 23.33
CA LYS A 143 35.55 -26.57 24.04
C LYS A 143 36.26 -27.70 23.30
N TYR A 144 36.04 -27.84 21.99
CA TYR A 144 36.71 -28.87 21.18
C TYR A 144 38.23 -28.72 21.20
N ARG A 145 38.75 -27.48 21.09
CA ARG A 145 40.19 -27.21 21.14
C ARG A 145 40.82 -27.59 22.48
N ILE A 146 40.13 -27.33 23.59
CA ILE A 146 40.59 -27.71 24.94
C ILE A 146 40.60 -29.23 25.09
N THR A 147 39.52 -29.90 24.68
CA THR A 147 39.42 -31.37 24.74
C THR A 147 40.49 -32.04 23.90
N GLY A 148 40.72 -31.57 22.66
CA GLY A 148 41.79 -32.06 21.80
C GLY A 148 43.18 -31.89 22.43
N ARG A 149 43.47 -30.72 23.03
CA ARG A 149 44.74 -30.51 23.76
C ARG A 149 44.93 -31.44 24.96
N LYS A 150 43.84 -31.80 25.67
CA LYS A 150 43.91 -32.77 26.77
C LYS A 150 44.18 -34.18 26.25
N GLN A 151 43.53 -34.58 25.17
CA GLN A 151 43.74 -35.88 24.52
C GLN A 151 45.17 -36.03 23.97
N CYS A 152 45.73 -35.02 23.31
CA CYS A 152 47.13 -35.05 22.84
C CYS A 152 48.12 -35.19 24.01
N ARG A 153 47.95 -34.40 25.08
CA ARG A 153 48.81 -34.50 26.27
C ARG A 153 48.71 -35.86 26.96
N PHE A 154 47.53 -36.46 26.97
CA PHE A 154 47.33 -37.81 27.49
C PHE A 154 48.05 -38.85 26.62
N ALA A 155 47.90 -38.78 25.29
CA ALA A 155 48.58 -39.68 24.36
C ALA A 155 50.11 -39.57 24.43
N GLU A 156 50.66 -38.36 24.60
CA GLU A 156 52.10 -38.15 24.80
C GLU A 156 52.61 -38.75 26.10
N ARG A 157 51.86 -38.60 27.20
CA ARG A 157 52.20 -39.22 28.48
C ARG A 157 52.15 -40.75 28.39
N TYR A 158 51.13 -41.28 27.73
CA TYR A 158 50.98 -42.73 27.53
C TYR A 158 52.11 -43.30 26.67
N ARG A 159 52.50 -42.60 25.59
CA ARG A 159 53.63 -42.97 24.73
C ARG A 159 54.96 -42.97 25.49
N ARG A 160 55.22 -41.95 26.33
CA ARG A 160 56.43 -41.91 27.18
C ARG A 160 56.46 -43.02 28.22
N ALA A 161 55.31 -43.43 28.75
CA ALA A 161 55.23 -44.51 29.74
C ALA A 161 55.48 -45.91 29.16
N ILE A 162 55.36 -46.08 27.83
CA ILE A 162 55.62 -47.36 27.14
C ILE A 162 57.09 -47.47 26.68
N GLN A 163 57.81 -46.34 26.58
CA GLN A 163 59.20 -46.29 26.09
C GLN A 163 60.26 -46.31 27.20
N ASN A 164 59.85 -46.28 28.48
CA ASN A 164 60.69 -46.49 29.66
C ASN A 164 60.30 -47.79 30.35
#